data_AF-A0AAP4BV84-F1
#
_entry.id   AF-A0AAP4BV84-F1
#
_cell.length_a   1.000
_cell.length_b   1.000
_cell.length_c   1.000
_cell.angle_alpha   90.00
_cell.angle_beta   90.00
_cell.angle_gamma   90.00
#
_symmetry.space_group_name_H-M   'P 1'
#
loop_
_entity.id
_entity.type
_entity.pdbx_description
1 polymer ?
#
loop_
_entity_poly.entity_id
_entity_poly.type
_entity_poly.pdbx_seq_one_letter_code
_entity_poly.pdbx_strand_id
1 'polypeptide(L)'
;MGGTVTVDGKPVGDAKVVVDPQSGEITVTVPEGTLGDGVTEKPAKVQITDKDGNNVGDPIDAKVTKEVPAPSISGDATADGNVIPEGDPTKIGQ
;
A
#
# COMPACT_ATOMS: atom_id res chain seq x y z
N MET A 1 -12.04 16.46 16.32
CA MET A 1 -10.63 16.56 15.93
C MET A 1 -10.51 16.16 14.48
N GLY A 2 -9.60 16.75 13.74
CA GLY A 2 -9.40 16.49 12.33
C GLY A 2 -7.93 16.67 11.96
N GLY A 3 -7.67 16.92 10.70
CA GLY A 3 -6.31 17.17 10.24
C GLY A 3 -6.23 17.52 8.78
N THR A 4 -5.06 17.99 8.39
CA THR A 4 -4.73 18.31 7.00
C THR A 4 -3.64 17.36 6.51
N VAL A 5 -3.76 16.92 5.27
CA VAL A 5 -2.73 16.10 4.61
C VAL A 5 -2.01 16.97 3.59
N THR A 6 -0.69 16.94 3.63
CA THR A 6 0.18 17.57 2.64
C THR A 6 0.94 16.46 1.92
N VAL A 7 0.89 16.41 0.60
CA VAL A 7 1.66 15.46 -0.22
C VAL A 7 2.60 16.26 -1.09
N ASP A 8 3.88 15.92 -1.09
CA ASP A 8 4.90 16.62 -1.90
C ASP A 8 4.91 18.14 -1.66
N GLY A 9 4.72 18.55 -0.39
CA GLY A 9 4.64 19.95 0.01
C GLY A 9 3.36 20.70 -0.38
N LYS A 10 2.37 20.03 -0.99
CA LYS A 10 1.08 20.63 -1.36
C LYS A 10 -0.08 20.05 -0.54
N PRO A 11 -0.99 20.88 -0.01
CA PRO A 11 -2.16 20.40 0.71
C PRO A 11 -3.09 19.63 -0.24
N VAL A 12 -3.65 18.53 0.24
CA VAL A 12 -4.63 17.71 -0.48
C VAL A 12 -6.01 18.08 0.02
N GLY A 13 -6.75 18.88 -0.77
CA GLY A 13 -8.03 19.45 -0.36
C GLY A 13 -9.11 18.41 -0.05
N ASP A 14 -9.13 17.31 -0.81
CA ASP A 14 -10.12 16.23 -0.63
C ASP A 14 -9.61 15.10 0.27
N ALA A 15 -8.48 15.30 0.96
CA ALA A 15 -8.01 14.32 1.94
C ALA A 15 -8.86 14.38 3.21
N LYS A 16 -9.25 13.21 3.70
CA LYS A 16 -10.03 13.05 4.93
C LYS A 16 -9.14 12.51 6.03
N VAL A 17 -9.07 13.24 7.14
CA VAL A 17 -8.42 12.78 8.37
C VAL A 17 -9.48 12.62 9.44
N VAL A 18 -9.63 11.40 9.94
CA VAL A 18 -10.53 11.06 11.05
C VAL A 18 -9.68 10.62 12.22
N VAL A 19 -9.96 11.16 13.39
CA VAL A 19 -9.30 10.78 14.64
C VAL A 19 -10.35 10.18 15.56
N ASP A 20 -10.15 8.93 15.97
CA ASP A 20 -10.98 8.26 16.95
C ASP A 20 -10.67 8.80 18.36
N PRO A 21 -11.64 9.40 19.07
CA PRO A 21 -11.39 10.00 20.37
C PRO A 21 -11.25 8.98 21.50
N GLN A 22 -11.61 7.71 21.30
CA GLN A 22 -11.54 6.67 22.32
C GLN A 22 -10.18 5.94 22.29
N SER A 23 -9.70 5.60 21.09
CA SER A 23 -8.43 4.87 20.89
C SER A 23 -7.26 5.78 20.52
N GLY A 24 -7.53 6.97 19.98
CA GLY A 24 -6.51 7.82 19.36
C GLY A 24 -6.08 7.34 17.97
N GLU A 25 -6.80 6.39 17.37
CA GLU A 25 -6.52 5.91 16.02
C GLU A 25 -6.75 7.02 14.99
N ILE A 26 -5.82 7.18 14.06
CA ILE A 26 -5.87 8.21 13.01
C ILE A 26 -6.03 7.50 11.67
N THR A 27 -7.20 7.65 11.06
CA THR A 27 -7.48 7.15 9.71
C THR A 27 -7.33 8.29 8.71
N VAL A 28 -6.43 8.12 7.75
CA VAL A 28 -6.21 9.09 6.67
C VAL A 28 -6.63 8.48 5.34
N THR A 29 -7.50 9.16 4.62
CA THR A 29 -7.92 8.78 3.26
C THR A 29 -7.52 9.88 2.29
N VAL A 30 -6.78 9.51 1.24
CA VAL A 30 -6.39 10.42 0.15
C VAL A 30 -7.12 10.01 -1.14
N PRO A 31 -7.55 10.96 -1.97
CA PRO A 31 -8.26 10.64 -3.21
C PRO A 31 -7.34 9.91 -4.21
N GLU A 32 -7.95 9.10 -5.07
CA GLU A 32 -7.22 8.49 -6.19
C GLU A 32 -6.62 9.57 -7.10
N GLY A 33 -5.46 9.27 -7.69
CA GLY A 33 -4.71 10.24 -8.49
C GLY A 33 -3.84 11.21 -7.69
N THR A 34 -3.89 11.22 -6.35
CA THR A 34 -2.99 12.05 -5.50
C THR A 34 -1.51 11.80 -5.81
N LEU A 35 -1.14 10.55 -6.09
CA LEU A 35 0.21 10.17 -6.50
C LEU A 35 0.56 10.63 -7.91
N GLY A 36 -0.41 10.77 -8.80
CA GLY A 36 -0.18 10.94 -10.24
C GLY A 36 0.15 9.63 -10.95
N ASP A 37 0.16 9.68 -12.28
CA ASP A 37 0.41 8.51 -13.12
C ASP A 37 1.89 8.07 -13.03
N GLY A 38 2.13 6.76 -12.99
CA GLY A 38 3.48 6.20 -12.89
C GLY A 38 4.21 6.40 -11.54
N VAL A 39 3.58 7.03 -10.54
CA VAL A 39 4.19 7.24 -9.22
C VAL A 39 3.62 6.24 -8.21
N THR A 40 4.51 5.48 -7.57
CA THR A 40 4.14 4.45 -6.57
C THR A 40 4.16 4.99 -5.14
N GLU A 41 4.95 6.03 -4.86
CA GLU A 41 5.03 6.65 -3.54
C GLU A 41 5.36 8.15 -3.58
N LYS A 42 4.87 8.90 -2.59
CA LYS A 42 5.24 10.30 -2.34
C LYS A 42 5.38 10.57 -0.84
N PRO A 43 6.30 11.48 -0.45
CA PRO A 43 6.37 11.95 0.92
C PRO A 43 5.08 12.71 1.27
N ALA A 44 4.59 12.48 2.48
CA ALA A 44 3.40 13.11 3.00
C ALA A 44 3.61 13.59 4.43
N LYS A 45 2.84 14.59 4.82
CA LYS A 45 2.77 15.08 6.20
C LYS A 45 1.33 15.20 6.62
N VAL A 46 1.03 14.72 7.82
CA VAL A 46 -0.30 14.80 8.41
C VAL A 46 -0.21 15.71 9.63
N GLN A 47 -0.93 16.83 9.60
CA GLN A 47 -1.06 17.72 10.74
C GLN A 47 -2.41 17.49 11.40
N ILE A 48 -2.43 17.24 12.71
CA ILE A 48 -3.64 17.00 13.49
C ILE A 48 -4.11 18.32 14.11
N THR A 49 -5.42 18.55 14.09
CA THR A 49 -6.05 19.72 14.68
C THR A 49 -7.12 19.31 15.69
N ASP A 50 -7.18 20.03 16.80
CA ASP A 50 -8.23 19.86 17.79
C ASP A 50 -9.58 20.40 17.26
N LYS A 51 -10.68 20.15 17.97
CA LYS A 51 -12.01 20.71 17.67
C LYS A 51 -12.02 22.24 17.53
N ASP A 52 -11.10 22.95 18.17
CA ASP A 52 -10.98 24.41 18.08
C ASP A 52 -10.13 24.88 16.87
N GLY A 53 -9.62 23.95 16.06
CA GLY A 53 -8.76 24.24 14.90
C GLY A 53 -7.29 24.47 15.23
N ASN A 54 -6.89 24.31 16.49
CA ASN A 54 -5.50 24.45 16.93
C ASN A 54 -4.69 23.20 16.59
N ASN A 55 -3.43 23.39 16.18
CA ASN A 55 -2.51 22.29 15.91
C ASN A 55 -2.22 21.48 17.17
N VAL A 56 -2.29 20.16 17.05
CA VAL A 56 -1.96 19.22 18.12
C VAL A 56 -0.57 18.65 17.81
N GLY A 57 0.45 19.27 18.38
CA GLY A 57 1.83 18.87 18.20
C GLY A 57 2.40 19.20 16.82
N ASP A 58 3.50 18.52 16.49
CA ASP A 58 4.20 18.66 15.22
C ASP A 58 3.57 17.79 14.12
N PRO A 59 3.71 18.18 12.83
CA PRO A 59 3.27 17.34 11.72
C PRO A 59 3.92 15.96 11.74
N ILE A 60 3.12 14.93 11.50
CA ILE A 60 3.56 13.55 11.40
C ILE A 60 4.11 13.29 10.00
N ASP A 61 5.36 12.85 9.90
CA ASP A 61 5.94 12.38 8.65
C ASP A 61 5.31 11.03 8.25
N ALA A 62 4.80 10.97 7.02
CA ALA A 62 4.14 9.81 6.46
C ALA A 62 4.58 9.59 5.00
N LYS A 63 4.15 8.47 4.42
CA LYS A 63 4.23 8.25 2.98
C LYS A 63 2.88 7.83 2.45
N VAL A 64 2.51 8.37 1.29
CA VAL A 64 1.37 7.86 0.53
C VAL A 64 1.93 6.86 -0.47
N THR A 65 1.43 5.63 -0.43
CA THR A 65 1.81 4.56 -1.36
C THR A 65 0.59 4.03 -2.07
N LYS A 66 0.72 3.72 -3.36
CA LYS A 66 -0.30 2.95 -4.08
C LYS A 66 -0.01 1.47 -3.85
N GLU A 67 -0.96 0.74 -3.29
CA GLU A 67 -0.87 -0.71 -3.26
C GLU A 67 -0.99 -1.21 -4.71
N VAL A 68 0.12 -1.76 -5.23
CA VAL A 68 0.10 -2.49 -6.50
C VAL A 68 -0.16 -3.94 -6.12
N PRO A 69 -1.34 -4.52 -6.42
CA PRO A 69 -1.59 -5.92 -6.13
C PRO A 69 -0.50 -6.75 -6.80
N ALA A 70 0.04 -7.72 -6.06
CA ALA A 70 1.00 -8.65 -6.62
C ALA A 70 0.38 -9.34 -7.85
N PRO A 71 1.13 -9.56 -8.95
CA PRO A 71 0.62 -10.30 -10.08
C PRO A 71 0.12 -11.67 -9.60
N SER A 72 -1.17 -11.91 -9.77
CA SER A 72 -1.73 -13.23 -9.47
C SER A 72 -1.30 -14.19 -10.58
N ILE A 73 -0.46 -15.16 -10.24
CA ILE A 73 -0.24 -16.33 -11.10
C ILE A 73 -1.49 -17.20 -10.98
N SER A 74 -2.35 -17.14 -11.99
CA SER A 74 -3.35 -18.18 -12.23
C SER A 74 -2.70 -19.22 -13.15
N GLY A 75 -1.80 -20.02 -12.59
CA GLY A 75 -1.29 -21.20 -13.26
C GLY A 75 -2.28 -22.33 -13.05
N ASP A 76 -2.94 -22.79 -14.11
CA ASP A 76 -3.60 -24.09 -14.10
C ASP A 76 -2.51 -25.13 -13.77
N ALA A 77 -2.56 -25.68 -12.56
CA ALA A 77 -1.75 -26.84 -12.22
C ALA A 77 -2.35 -28.02 -13.00
N THR A 78 -2.04 -28.14 -14.28
CA THR A 78 -2.30 -29.37 -15.02
C THR A 78 -1.59 -30.49 -14.27
N ALA A 79 -2.31 -31.60 -14.02
CA ALA A 79 -1.81 -32.74 -13.25
C ALA A 79 -0.53 -33.39 -13.84
N ASP A 80 -0.11 -33.00 -15.04
CA ASP A 80 1.12 -33.40 -15.71
C ASP A 80 2.34 -32.54 -15.32
N GLY A 81 2.49 -32.25 -14.03
CA GLY A 81 3.69 -31.63 -13.49
C GLY A 81 4.92 -32.48 -13.78
N ASN A 82 5.79 -32.00 -14.68
CA ASN A 82 7.15 -32.47 -14.95
C ASN A 82 7.36 -33.99 -14.78
N VAL A 83 6.81 -34.78 -15.69
CA VAL A 83 7.15 -36.21 -15.81
C VAL A 83 8.62 -36.30 -16.19
N ILE A 84 9.48 -36.66 -15.24
CA ILE A 84 10.84 -37.12 -15.54
C ILE A 84 10.66 -38.42 -16.33
N PRO A 85 11.09 -38.50 -17.62
CA PRO A 85 11.01 -39.75 -18.33
C PRO A 85 11.91 -40.75 -17.61
N GLU A 86 11.31 -41.81 -17.06
CA GLU A 86 12.04 -42.93 -16.48
C GLU A 86 12.78 -43.61 -17.64
N GLY A 87 14.07 -43.31 -17.78
CA GLY A 87 14.90 -43.93 -18.81
C GLY A 87 14.97 -45.43 -18.54
N ASP A 88 14.62 -46.25 -19.52
CA ASP A 88 14.74 -47.70 -19.43
C ASP A 88 16.21 -48.07 -19.12
N PRO A 89 16.51 -48.75 -18.00
CA PRO A 89 17.86 -49.18 -17.71
C PRO A 89 18.28 -50.23 -18.75
N THR A 90 19.21 -49.87 -19.64
CA THR A 90 19.86 -50.84 -20.52
C THR A 90 20.67 -51.80 -19.66
N LYS A 91 20.24 -53.06 -19.61
CA LYS A 91 20.94 -54.17 -18.97
C LYS A 91 22.32 -54.33 -19.62
N ILE A 92 23.38 -53.80 -18.99
CA ILE A 92 24.75 -54.15 -19.37
C ILE A 92 24.94 -55.63 -19.02
N GLY A 93 25.52 -56.36 -19.96
CA GLY A 93 25.44 -57.81 -20.13
C GLY A 93 25.98 -58.69 -18.99
N GLN A 94 25.74 -59.98 -19.20
CA GLN A 94 26.21 -61.15 -18.43
C GLN A 94 27.72 -61.17 -18.19
#